data_AF-A0A368BAK4-F1
#
_entry.id   AF-A0A368BAK4-F1
#
_cell.length_a   1.000
_cell.length_b   1.000
_cell.length_c   1.000
_cell.angle_alpha   90.00
_cell.angle_beta   90.00
_cell.angle_gamma   90.00
#
_symmetry.space_group_name_H-M   'P 1'
#
loop_
_entity.id
_entity.type
_entity.pdbx_description
1 polymer ?
#
loop_
_entity_poly.entity_id
_entity_poly.type
_entity_poly.pdbx_seq_one_letter_code
_entity_poly.pdbx_strand_id
1 'polypeptide(L)'
;MPLYEYLSENPGDPSKSCVRCSRGFELRRPVDRPALEFCPLCKNPVRKVVSRVHSPRVAKPFSAKAAKNAGFTVLEKRDEGVFEKL
;
A
#
# COMPACT_ATOMS: atom_id res chain seq x y z
N MET A 1 17.29 3.99 7.90
CA MET A 1 16.73 5.19 7.24
C MET A 1 15.64 4.72 6.27
N PRO A 2 14.37 5.07 6.48
CA PRO A 2 13.25 4.57 5.67
C PRO A 2 13.35 5.03 4.22
N LEU A 3 12.76 4.22 3.33
CA LEU A 3 12.55 4.53 1.93
C LEU A 3 11.18 5.18 1.77
N TYR A 4 11.13 6.30 1.06
CA TYR A 4 9.87 6.97 0.71
C TYR A 4 9.75 7.11 -0.78
N GLU A 5 8.54 6.88 -1.30
CA GLU A 5 8.19 7.10 -2.70
C GLU A 5 7.47 8.44 -2.86
N TYR A 6 7.78 9.14 -3.95
CA TYR A 6 7.15 10.40 -4.32
C TYR A 6 6.70 10.37 -5.78
N LEU A 7 5.57 11.01 -6.06
CA LEU A 7 5.02 11.17 -7.40
C LEU A 7 4.62 12.63 -7.63
N SER A 8 4.76 13.11 -8.85
CA SER A 8 4.20 14.39 -9.27
C SER A 8 2.71 14.45 -8.98
N GLU A 9 2.20 15.62 -8.59
CA GLU A 9 0.76 15.84 -8.52
C GLU A 9 0.10 15.80 -9.91
N ASN A 10 0.84 16.18 -10.95
CA ASN A 10 0.39 16.21 -12.33
C ASN A 10 1.31 15.37 -13.24
N PRO A 11 1.32 14.04 -13.13
CA PRO A 11 2.25 13.19 -13.87
C PRO A 11 1.97 13.13 -15.38
N GLY A 12 0.76 13.50 -15.81
CA GLY A 12 0.36 13.51 -17.22
C GLY A 12 0.67 14.81 -17.97
N ASP A 13 1.15 15.85 -17.28
CA ASP A 13 1.46 17.15 -17.88
C ASP A 13 2.98 17.36 -17.94
N PRO A 14 3.60 17.35 -19.14
CA PRO A 14 5.04 17.57 -19.30
C PRO A 14 5.54 18.94 -18.84
N SER A 15 4.66 19.96 -18.78
CA SER A 15 5.03 21.29 -18.28
C SER A 15 5.12 21.32 -16.76
N LYS A 16 4.30 20.51 -16.08
CA LYS A 16 4.18 20.43 -14.62
C LYS A 16 4.87 19.21 -14.01
N SER A 17 5.59 18.42 -14.80
CA SER A 17 6.33 17.27 -14.31
C SER A 17 7.54 16.96 -15.18
N CYS A 18 8.63 16.50 -14.56
CA CYS A 18 9.77 15.96 -15.29
C CYS A 18 9.66 14.44 -15.43
N VAL A 19 10.47 13.86 -16.31
CA VAL A 19 10.49 12.40 -16.59
C VAL A 19 10.70 11.55 -15.33
N ARG A 20 11.38 12.09 -14.31
CA ARG A 20 11.62 11.40 -13.04
C ARG A 20 10.43 11.49 -12.08
N CYS A 21 9.88 12.69 -11.84
CA CYS A 21 8.75 12.82 -10.92
C CYS A 21 7.43 12.35 -11.51
N SER A 22 7.27 12.32 -12.84
CA SER A 22 6.08 11.78 -13.50
C SER A 22 5.97 10.25 -13.37
N ARG A 23 7.11 9.53 -13.38
CA ARG A 23 7.17 8.08 -13.16
C ARG A 23 7.18 7.69 -11.67
N GLY A 24 7.50 8.65 -10.82
CA GLY A 24 7.76 8.44 -9.41
C GLY A 24 9.22 8.11 -9.13
N PHE A 25 9.70 8.53 -7.96
CA PHE A 25 11.07 8.28 -7.52
C PHE A 25 11.10 7.93 -6.04
N GLU A 26 12.15 7.21 -5.67
CA GLU A 26 12.41 6.79 -4.30
C GLU A 26 13.50 7.66 -3.67
N LEU A 27 13.35 7.95 -2.38
CA LEU A 27 14.32 8.72 -1.63
C LEU A 27 14.41 8.18 -0.21
N ARG A 28 15.63 7.82 0.22
CA ARG A 28 15.91 7.47 1.62
C ARG A 28 16.05 8.76 2.42
N ARG A 29 15.24 8.93 3.47
CA ARG A 29 15.30 10.11 4.36
C ARG A 29 15.14 9.70 5.82
N PRO A 30 15.69 10.49 6.76
CA PRO A 30 15.37 10.35 8.19
C PRO A 30 13.87 10.52 8.46
N VAL A 31 13.37 9.86 9.51
CA VAL A 31 11.93 9.84 9.88
C VAL A 31 11.46 11.19 10.41
N ASP A 32 12.35 11.89 11.12
CA ASP A 32 12.15 13.21 11.71
C ASP A 32 12.00 14.33 10.68
N ARG A 33 12.43 14.09 9.43
CA ARG A 33 12.41 15.11 8.39
C ARG A 33 11.03 15.18 7.72
N PRO A 34 10.45 16.37 7.53
CA PRO A 34 9.15 16.53 6.86
C PRO A 34 9.17 15.97 5.44
N ALA A 35 7.98 15.61 4.92
CA ALA A 35 7.84 15.12 3.56
C ALA A 35 8.32 16.16 2.53
N LEU A 36 8.73 15.69 1.36
CA LEU A 36 9.07 16.57 0.26
C LEU A 36 7.80 17.11 -0.41
N GLU A 37 7.70 18.42 -0.57
CA GLU A 37 6.60 19.09 -1.30
C GLU A 37 6.97 19.39 -2.76
N PHE A 38 8.26 19.53 -3.07
CA PHE A 38 8.75 19.92 -4.39
C PHE A 38 9.79 18.94 -4.94
N CYS A 39 9.71 18.64 -6.24
CA CYS A 39 10.70 17.82 -6.91
C CYS A 39 12.09 18.50 -6.88
N PRO A 40 13.17 17.79 -6.50
CA PRO A 40 14.50 18.40 -6.43
C PRO A 40 15.09 18.73 -7.81
N LEU A 41 14.51 18.19 -8.89
CA LEU A 41 14.99 18.41 -10.27
C LEU A 41 14.24 19.53 -10.99
N CYS A 42 12.90 19.48 -10.99
CA CYS A 42 12.07 20.45 -11.73
C CYS A 42 11.30 21.43 -10.83
N LYS A 43 11.42 21.32 -9.50
CA LYS A 43 10.75 22.17 -8.50
C LYS A 43 9.21 22.17 -8.56
N ASN A 44 8.61 21.33 -9.39
CA ASN A 44 7.17 21.13 -9.44
C ASN A 44 6.67 20.35 -8.21
N PRO A 45 5.40 20.52 -7.83
CA PRO A 45 4.84 19.89 -6.64
C PRO A 45 4.80 18.36 -6.75
N VAL A 46 5.18 17.68 -5.66
CA VAL A 46 5.18 16.23 -5.52
C VAL A 46 4.48 15.84 -4.23
N ARG A 47 3.87 14.66 -4.23
CA ARG A 47 3.24 14.06 -3.04
C ARG A 47 3.92 12.76 -2.68
N LYS A 48 3.96 12.46 -1.38
CA LYS A 48 4.40 11.17 -0.87
C LYS A 48 3.36 10.10 -1.21
N VAL A 49 3.82 8.97 -1.74
CA VAL A 49 2.97 7.83 -2.07
C VAL A 49 3.25 6.70 -1.07
N VAL A 50 2.20 5.99 -0.67
CA VAL A 50 2.33 4.76 0.12
C VAL A 50 2.79 3.66 -0.81
N SER A 51 3.98 3.12 -0.54
CA SER A 51 4.56 2.01 -1.28
C SER A 51 3.57 0.86 -1.40
N ARG A 52 3.42 0.32 -2.61
CA ARG A 52 2.61 -0.86 -2.82
C ARG A 52 3.38 -2.07 -2.31
N VAL A 53 2.79 -2.79 -1.35
CA VAL A 53 3.24 -4.14 -1.04
C VAL A 53 2.69 -5.09 -2.11
N HIS A 54 3.51 -6.04 -2.54
CA HIS A 54 3.00 -7.12 -3.38
C HIS A 54 2.12 -8.04 -2.52
N SER A 55 0.82 -7.78 -2.53
CA SER A 55 -0.17 -8.74 -2.03
C SER A 55 -0.66 -9.58 -3.21
N PRO A 56 -0.58 -10.92 -3.16
CA PRO A 56 -1.20 -11.75 -4.18
C PRO A 56 -2.70 -11.44 -4.22
N ARG A 57 -3.20 -11.07 -5.41
CA ARG A 57 -4.64 -10.78 -5.63
C ARG A 57 -5.48 -12.05 -5.65
N VAL A 58 -4.85 -13.18 -5.98
CA VAL A 58 -5.47 -14.51 -5.96
C VAL A 58 -5.02 -15.19 -4.67
N ALA A 59 -5.77 -14.95 -3.60
CA ALA A 59 -5.67 -15.78 -2.41
C ALA A 59 -6.43 -17.09 -2.67
N LYS A 60 -5.98 -18.19 -2.06
CA LYS A 60 -6.75 -19.43 -2.01
C LYS A 60 -8.14 -19.10 -1.43
N PRO A 61 -9.26 -19.50 -2.06
CA PRO A 61 -10.58 -19.22 -1.51
C PRO A 61 -10.69 -19.82 -0.11
N PHE A 62 -11.33 -19.08 0.79
CA PHE A 62 -11.52 -19.55 2.15
C PHE A 62 -12.29 -20.88 2.15
N SER A 63 -11.80 -21.85 2.91
CA SER A 63 -12.42 -23.16 3.05
C SER A 63 -12.41 -23.59 4.52
N ALA A 64 -13.59 -23.69 5.13
CA ALA A 64 -13.75 -24.16 6.49
C ALA A 64 -13.14 -25.56 6.71
N LYS A 65 -13.23 -26.45 5.71
CA LYS A 65 -12.63 -27.79 5.77
C LYS A 65 -11.11 -27.73 5.84
N ALA A 66 -10.49 -26.88 5.02
CA ALA A 66 -9.04 -26.69 5.06
C ALA A 66 -8.59 -26.06 6.39
N ALA A 67 -9.36 -25.12 6.94
CA ALA A 67 -9.08 -24.51 8.23
C ALA A 67 -9.14 -25.53 9.38
N LYS A 68 -10.17 -26.39 9.43
CA LYS A 68 -10.26 -27.48 10.41
C LYS A 68 -9.11 -28.48 10.28
N ASN A 69 -8.78 -28.89 9.04
CA ASN A 69 -7.66 -29.80 8.79
C ASN A 69 -6.31 -29.19 9.21
N ALA A 70 -6.17 -27.87 9.13
CA ALA A 70 -5.00 -27.14 9.62
C ALA A 70 -5.01 -26.90 11.15
N GLY A 71 -6.00 -27.43 11.88
CA GLY A 71 -6.11 -27.32 13.33
C GLY A 71 -6.78 -26.05 13.84
N PHE A 72 -7.33 -25.21 12.95
CA PHE A 72 -8.06 -24.02 13.38
C PHE A 72 -9.45 -24.36 13.91
N THR A 73 -9.86 -23.68 14.97
CA THR A 73 -11.24 -23.72 15.45
C THR A 73 -12.10 -22.85 14.54
N VAL A 74 -13.00 -23.47 13.80
CA VAL A 74 -13.94 -22.78 12.91
C VAL A 74 -15.27 -22.63 13.64
N LEU A 75 -15.79 -21.41 13.71
CA LEU A 75 -17.08 -21.11 14.30
C LEU A 75 -18.03 -20.59 13.22
N GLU A 76 -19.28 -21.05 13.24
CA GLU A 76 -20.36 -20.56 12.39
C GLU A 76 -21.28 -19.64 13.20
N LYS A 77 -21.62 -18.48 12.65
CA LYS A 77 -22.56 -17.56 13.30
C LYS A 77 -23.99 -18.06 13.06
N ARG A 78 -24.71 -18.43 14.11
CA ARG A 78 -26.12 -18.87 14.04
C ARG A 78 -27.09 -17.72 14.28
N ASP A 79 -26.82 -16.92 15.30
CA ASP A 79 -27.68 -15.81 15.73
C ASP A 79 -26.84 -14.57 16.12
N GLU A 80 -27.52 -13.52 16.58
CA GLU A 80 -26.85 -12.33 17.14
C GLU A 80 -26.05 -12.69 18.39
N GLY A 81 -24.73 -12.79 18.24
CA GLY A 81 -23.81 -13.07 19.33
C GLY A 81 -23.59 -14.55 19.64
N VAL A 82 -24.29 -15.46 18.95
CA VAL A 82 -24.13 -16.91 19.14
C VAL A 82 -23.32 -17.50 18.00
N PHE A 83 -22.21 -18.13 18.37
CA PHE A 83 -21.32 -18.83 17.45
C PHE A 83 -21.21 -20.28 17.86
N GLU A 84 -21.52 -21.19 16.95
CA GLU A 84 -21.40 -22.63 17.17
C GLU A 84 -20.12 -23.17 16.52
N LYS A 85 -19.53 -24.18 17.16
CA LYS A 85 -18.35 -24.84 16.59
C LYS A 85 -18.77 -25.69 15.41
N LEU A 86 -18.16 -25.42 14.26
CA LEU A 86 -18.39 -26.15 13.02
C LEU A 86 -17.60 -27.46 13.07
#